data_AF-A0AAD7W072-F1
#
_entry.id   AF-A0AAD7W072-F1
#
_cell.length_a   1.000
_cell.length_b   1.000
_cell.length_c   1.000
_cell.angle_alpha   90.00
_cell.angle_beta   90.00
_cell.angle_gamma   90.00
#
_symmetry.space_group_name_H-M   'P 1'
#
loop_
_entity.id
_entity.type
_entity.pdbx_description
1 polymer ?
#
loop_
_entity_poly.entity_id
_entity_poly.type
_entity_poly.pdbx_seq_one_letter_code
_entity_poly.pdbx_strand_id
1 'polypeptide(L)'
;MRMFEKRVDALMTDMILSPAQPIGPVEDYLFWVEFQARGSPHIHMVVWIEDAPGVQDPEDCPDVIEFIDRYITCQMPDEKTDPELHKIVSEVQVHSQNHSKMCRKGNASCRFGFPRLPMEKTIIASAPWNDDEDDEEKDDGQNKNCG
;
A
#
# COMPACT_ATOMS: atom_id res chain seq x y z
N MET A 1 13.47 -11.95 14.86
CA MET A 1 13.84 -10.60 14.42
C MET A 1 14.94 -10.62 13.35
N ARG A 2 16.08 -11.27 13.58
CA ARG A 2 17.21 -11.36 12.62
C ARG A 2 16.87 -11.69 11.16
N MET A 3 15.91 -12.58 10.88
CA MET A 3 15.52 -12.90 9.49
C MET A 3 14.66 -11.80 8.85
N PHE A 4 13.84 -11.10 9.64
CA PHE A 4 13.04 -9.99 9.15
C PHE A 4 13.95 -8.82 8.76
N GLU A 5 14.86 -8.44 9.65
CA GLU A 5 15.87 -7.40 9.38
C GLU A 5 16.66 -7.70 8.11
N LYS A 6 17.19 -8.93 7.97
CA LYS A 6 17.88 -9.35 6.74
C LYS A 6 17.04 -9.25 5.47
N ARG A 7 15.72 -9.49 5.56
CA ARG A 7 14.81 -9.36 4.41
C ARG A 7 14.54 -7.91 4.06
N VAL A 8 14.43 -7.04 5.07
CA VAL A 8 14.29 -5.59 4.87
C VAL A 8 15.59 -5.04 4.27
N ASP A 9 16.75 -5.43 4.80
CA ASP A 9 18.06 -5.05 4.24
C ASP A 9 18.15 -5.47 2.77
N ALA A 10 17.87 -6.74 2.46
CA ALA A 10 17.90 -7.24 1.08
C ALA A 10 16.89 -6.54 0.17
N LEU A 11 15.66 -6.25 0.66
CA LEU A 11 14.68 -5.48 -0.10
C LEU A 11 15.24 -4.09 -0.46
N MET A 12 15.87 -3.42 0.49
CA MET A 12 16.43 -2.08 0.28
C MET A 12 17.66 -2.13 -0.63
N THR A 13 18.63 -3.01 -0.37
CA THR A 13 19.90 -3.01 -1.08
C THR A 13 19.84 -3.68 -2.44
N ASP A 14 19.10 -4.78 -2.53
CA ASP A 14 19.14 -5.66 -3.71
C ASP A 14 18.02 -5.33 -4.70
N MET A 15 17.00 -4.57 -4.28
CA MET A 15 15.88 -4.16 -5.12
C MET A 15 15.72 -2.64 -5.18
N ILE A 16 15.26 -2.00 -4.09
CA ILE A 16 14.82 -0.59 -4.09
C ILE A 16 15.97 0.38 -4.46
N LEU A 17 17.12 0.25 -3.80
CA LEU A 17 18.30 1.10 -4.01
C LEU A 17 19.34 0.44 -4.90
N SER A 18 18.96 -0.63 -5.60
CA SER A 18 19.90 -1.35 -6.47
C SER A 18 20.30 -0.47 -7.67
N PRO A 19 21.53 -0.60 -8.19
CA PRO A 19 21.95 0.11 -9.40
C PRO A 19 21.13 -0.23 -10.65
N ALA A 20 20.36 -1.32 -10.62
CA ALA A 20 19.47 -1.73 -11.71
C ALA A 20 18.20 -0.85 -11.79
N GLN A 21 17.89 -0.08 -10.74
CA GLN A 21 16.77 0.86 -10.68
C GLN A 21 15.44 0.25 -11.18
N PRO A 22 15.01 -0.91 -10.65
CA PRO A 22 13.87 -1.66 -11.18
C PRO A 22 12.54 -0.90 -11.10
N ILE A 23 12.44 0.08 -10.20
CA ILE A 23 11.27 0.95 -10.01
C ILE A 23 11.54 2.41 -10.41
N GLY A 24 12.64 2.66 -11.13
CA GLY A 24 13.14 4.00 -11.45
C GLY A 24 14.21 4.50 -10.45
N PRO A 25 14.85 5.65 -10.72
CA PRO A 25 15.80 6.27 -9.80
C PRO A 25 15.08 6.71 -8.51
N VAL A 26 15.65 6.36 -7.35
CA VAL A 26 15.11 6.75 -6.05
C VAL A 26 15.73 8.07 -5.61
N GLU A 27 14.90 9.10 -5.39
CA GLU A 27 15.33 10.40 -4.85
C GLU A 27 15.46 10.37 -3.33
N ASP A 28 14.47 9.78 -2.65
CA ASP A 28 14.42 9.68 -1.20
C ASP A 28 13.57 8.46 -0.77
N TYR A 29 13.71 8.04 0.49
CA TYR A 29 12.89 6.98 1.07
C TYR A 29 12.73 7.16 2.59
N LEU A 30 11.58 6.72 3.09
CA LEU A 30 11.29 6.66 4.52
C LEU A 30 10.66 5.30 4.83
N PHE A 31 11.13 4.63 5.88
CA PHE A 31 10.40 3.48 6.41
C PHE A 31 10.52 3.37 7.93
N TRP A 32 9.54 2.73 8.54
CA TRP A 32 9.57 2.34 9.95
C TRP A 32 9.06 0.92 10.13
N VAL A 33 9.53 0.27 11.19
CA VAL A 33 9.09 -1.07 11.57
C VAL A 33 7.92 -0.95 12.55
N GLU A 34 6.78 -1.55 12.21
CA GLU A 34 5.63 -1.64 13.08
C GLU A 34 5.44 -3.07 13.62
N PHE A 35 5.28 -3.16 14.95
CA PHE A 35 4.96 -4.40 15.66
C PHE A 35 3.49 -4.43 16.03
N GLN A 36 2.70 -5.20 15.27
CA GLN A 36 1.32 -5.47 15.65
C GLN A 36 1.30 -6.37 16.90
N ALA A 37 0.43 -6.08 17.87
CA ALA A 37 0.40 -6.75 19.18
C ALA A 37 0.35 -8.29 19.15
N ARG A 38 -0.11 -8.89 18.04
CA ARG A 38 -0.13 -10.36 17.80
C ARG A 38 0.35 -10.73 16.39
N GLY A 39 1.05 -9.85 15.70
CA GLY A 39 1.47 -10.03 14.30
C GLY A 39 2.99 -10.18 14.16
N SER A 40 3.42 -10.67 12.99
CA SER A 40 4.81 -10.53 12.55
C SER A 40 5.14 -9.04 12.37
N PRO A 41 6.40 -8.63 12.57
CA PRO A 41 6.82 -7.28 12.21
C PRO A 41 6.59 -7.03 10.71
N HIS A 42 6.24 -5.80 10.38
CA HIS A 42 6.12 -5.32 9.00
C HIS A 42 6.68 -3.91 8.89
N ILE A 43 7.06 -3.52 7.67
CA ILE A 43 7.50 -2.16 7.38
C ILE A 43 6.36 -1.37 6.75
N HIS A 44 6.24 -0.11 7.15
CA HIS A 44 5.58 0.91 6.35
C HIS A 44 6.68 1.69 5.64
N MET A 45 6.56 1.83 4.34
CA MET A 45 7.60 2.43 3.50
C MET A 45 6.99 3.37 2.47
N VAL A 46 7.64 4.50 2.28
CA VAL A 46 7.40 5.47 1.21
C VAL A 46 8.71 5.63 0.45
N VAL A 47 8.65 5.57 -0.87
CA VAL A 47 9.80 5.73 -1.77
C VAL A 47 9.44 6.80 -2.79
N TRP A 48 10.27 7.83 -2.92
CA TRP A 48 10.13 8.89 -3.92
C TRP A 48 10.97 8.52 -5.13
N ILE A 49 10.32 8.44 -6.28
CA ILE A 49 10.93 8.06 -7.55
C ILE A 49 11.05 9.32 -8.42
N GLU A 50 12.25 9.54 -8.96
CA GLU A 50 12.53 10.63 -9.90
C GLU A 50 11.59 10.55 -11.10
N ASP A 51 11.02 11.69 -11.51
CA ASP A 51 10.09 11.82 -12.63
C ASP A 51 8.80 10.97 -12.55
N ALA A 52 8.42 10.48 -11.36
CA ALA A 52 7.13 9.80 -11.19
C ALA A 52 5.95 10.77 -11.43
N PRO A 53 4.88 10.32 -12.12
CA PRO A 53 3.72 11.17 -12.41
C PRO A 53 2.97 11.52 -11.12
N GLY A 54 2.58 12.79 -11.00
CA GLY A 54 1.77 13.30 -9.89
C GLY A 54 0.27 13.24 -10.19
N VAL A 55 -0.55 13.04 -9.15
CA VAL A 55 -2.01 13.12 -9.27
C VAL A 55 -2.42 14.60 -9.29
N GLN A 56 -2.84 15.10 -10.45
CA GLN A 56 -3.40 16.45 -10.59
C GLN A 56 -4.93 16.42 -10.45
N ASP A 57 -5.58 15.53 -11.21
CA ASP A 57 -7.01 15.23 -11.11
C ASP A 57 -7.19 13.72 -10.88
N PRO A 58 -7.77 13.29 -9.73
CA PRO A 58 -8.07 11.88 -9.48
C PRO A 58 -9.01 11.23 -10.49
N GLU A 59 -9.83 12.01 -11.20
CA GLU A 59 -10.76 11.51 -12.22
C GLU A 59 -10.10 11.35 -13.60
N ASP A 60 -8.97 12.03 -13.86
CA ASP A 60 -8.25 12.01 -15.14
C ASP A 60 -6.72 12.06 -14.97
N CYS A 61 -6.14 10.90 -14.63
CA CYS A 61 -4.70 10.72 -14.43
C CYS A 61 -4.19 9.38 -15.04
N PRO A 62 -4.33 9.21 -16.37
CA PRO A 62 -3.98 7.95 -17.04
C PRO A 62 -2.50 7.57 -16.92
N ASP A 63 -1.61 8.56 -16.85
CA ASP A 63 -0.17 8.40 -16.64
C ASP A 63 0.16 7.85 -15.24
N VAL A 64 -0.52 8.34 -14.21
CA VAL A 64 -0.40 7.80 -12.84
C VAL A 64 -0.88 6.36 -12.77
N ILE A 65 -2.02 6.06 -13.38
CA ILE A 65 -2.57 4.70 -13.42
C ILE A 65 -1.60 3.75 -14.15
N GLU A 66 -1.09 4.14 -15.32
CA GLU A 66 -0.12 3.33 -16.05
C GLU A 66 1.17 3.09 -15.24
N PHE A 67 1.65 4.13 -14.54
CA PHE A 67 2.80 4.01 -13.66
C PHE A 67 2.54 3.02 -12.52
N ILE A 68 1.38 3.08 -11.86
CA ILE A 68 1.00 2.14 -10.80
C ILE A 68 0.93 0.71 -11.35
N ASP A 69 0.20 0.49 -12.44
CA ASP A 69 -0.05 -0.84 -13.01
C ASP A 69 1.25 -1.51 -13.50
N ARG A 70 2.28 -0.73 -13.85
CA ARG A 70 3.61 -1.23 -14.24
C ARG A 70 4.32 -1.94 -13.09
N TYR A 71 4.15 -1.49 -11.86
CA TYR A 71 4.89 -1.98 -10.69
C TYR A 71 4.03 -2.75 -9.69
N ILE A 72 2.73 -2.48 -9.67
CA ILE A 72 1.79 -3.03 -8.70
C ILE A 72 0.68 -3.73 -9.47
N THR A 73 0.51 -5.03 -9.24
CA THR A 73 -0.57 -5.80 -9.82
C THR A 73 -1.06 -6.87 -8.86
N CYS A 74 -2.36 -7.13 -8.92
CA CYS A 74 -3.01 -8.27 -8.26
C CYS A 74 -3.43 -9.33 -9.29
N GLN A 75 -3.04 -9.17 -10.56
CA GLN A 75 -3.38 -10.11 -11.63
C GLN A 75 -2.58 -11.41 -11.47
N MET A 76 -3.25 -12.53 -11.70
CA MET A 76 -2.59 -13.83 -11.81
C MET A 76 -1.81 -13.89 -13.14
N PRO A 77 -0.48 -14.07 -13.15
CA PRO A 77 0.28 -14.20 -14.40
C PRO A 77 -0.19 -15.40 -15.21
N ASP A 78 -0.03 -15.34 -16.53
CA ASP A 78 -0.42 -16.45 -17.40
C ASP A 78 0.56 -17.61 -17.28
N GLU A 79 0.03 -18.81 -17.04
CA GLU A 79 0.82 -20.03 -16.80
C GLU A 79 1.66 -20.42 -18.01
N LYS A 80 1.27 -20.03 -19.23
CA LYS A 80 2.01 -20.38 -20.45
C LYS A 80 3.12 -19.39 -20.74
N THR A 81 2.92 -18.10 -20.47
CA THR A 81 3.93 -17.07 -20.74
C THR A 81 4.95 -16.94 -19.61
N ASP A 82 4.52 -17.10 -18.35
CA ASP A 82 5.37 -17.01 -17.17
C ASP A 82 4.98 -18.06 -16.11
N PRO A 83 5.32 -19.35 -16.34
CA PRO A 83 4.96 -20.44 -15.43
C PRO A 83 5.59 -20.30 -14.04
N GLU A 84 6.78 -19.69 -13.94
CA GLU A 84 7.49 -19.55 -12.67
C GLU A 84 6.82 -18.50 -11.79
N LEU A 85 6.54 -17.31 -12.33
CA LEU A 85 5.84 -16.29 -11.58
C LEU A 85 4.40 -16.72 -11.26
N HIS A 86 3.71 -17.39 -12.20
CA HIS A 86 2.39 -17.97 -11.95
C HIS A 86 2.42 -18.92 -10.74
N LYS A 87 3.39 -19.82 -10.68
CA LYS A 87 3.56 -20.75 -9.56
C LYS A 87 3.79 -19.99 -8.24
N ILE A 88 4.72 -19.03 -8.21
CA ILE A 88 5.02 -18.28 -6.99
C ILE A 88 3.78 -17.53 -6.50
N VAL A 89 3.12 -16.77 -7.37
CA VAL A 89 1.95 -15.96 -7.03
C VAL A 89 0.78 -16.84 -6.58
N SER A 90 0.53 -17.98 -7.24
CA SER A 90 -0.52 -18.91 -6.84
C SER A 90 -0.28 -19.57 -5.48
N GLU A 91 0.98 -19.79 -5.09
CA GLU A 91 1.36 -20.35 -3.79
C GLU A 91 1.30 -19.34 -2.64
N VAL A 92 1.65 -18.07 -2.89
CA VAL A 92 1.89 -17.09 -1.80
C VAL A 92 0.99 -15.85 -1.79
N GLN A 93 0.29 -15.55 -2.88
CA GLN A 93 -0.57 -14.35 -3.01
C GLN A 93 -2.08 -14.68 -3.12
N VAL A 94 -2.45 -15.95 -2.98
CA VAL A 94 -3.87 -16.36 -3.01
C VAL A 94 -4.37 -16.63 -1.59
N HIS A 95 -5.50 -16.01 -1.24
CA HIS A 95 -6.17 -16.30 0.03
C HIS A 95 -6.54 -17.78 0.10
N SER A 96 -6.00 -18.50 1.08
CA SER A 96 -6.17 -19.94 1.18
C SER A 96 -7.63 -20.34 1.42
N GLN A 97 -8.11 -21.28 0.61
CA GLN A 97 -9.37 -21.99 0.82
C GLN A 97 -9.35 -22.83 2.11
N ASN A 98 -8.16 -23.24 2.54
CA ASN A 98 -7.93 -23.92 3.80
C ASN A 98 -7.80 -22.89 4.93
N HIS A 99 -8.89 -22.17 5.20
CA HIS A 99 -8.93 -21.06 6.15
C HIS A 99 -8.34 -21.43 7.51
N SER A 100 -7.36 -20.66 7.97
CA SER A 100 -6.75 -20.79 9.30
C SER A 100 -7.76 -20.46 10.41
N LYS A 101 -7.44 -20.82 11.66
CA LYS A 101 -8.27 -20.48 12.83
C LYS A 101 -8.48 -18.96 12.98
N MET A 102 -7.49 -18.15 12.61
CA MET A 102 -7.58 -16.69 12.63
C MET A 102 -8.48 -16.15 11.50
N CYS A 103 -8.49 -16.84 10.36
CA CYS A 103 -9.31 -16.49 9.21
C CYS A 103 -10.80 -16.79 9.45
N ARG A 104 -11.14 -17.85 10.17
CA ARG A 104 -12.54 -18.22 10.44
C ARG A 104 -13.14 -17.41 11.59
N LYS A 105 -14.42 -17.04 11.50
CA LYS A 105 -15.22 -16.58 12.64
C LYS A 105 -16.44 -17.48 12.79
N GLY A 106 -16.43 -18.36 13.80
CA GLY A 106 -17.49 -19.35 14.00
C GLY A 106 -17.51 -20.43 12.92
N ASN A 107 -18.71 -20.85 12.51
CA ASN A 107 -18.88 -21.98 11.59
C ASN A 107 -18.96 -21.52 10.12
N ALA A 108 -17.80 -21.64 9.45
CA ALA A 108 -17.64 -21.96 8.02
C ALA A 108 -17.42 -20.85 6.96
N SER A 109 -17.19 -19.58 7.29
CA SER A 109 -16.76 -18.59 6.28
C SER A 109 -15.59 -17.71 6.71
N CYS A 110 -14.86 -17.16 5.72
CA CYS A 110 -13.77 -16.21 5.92
C CYS A 110 -14.28 -14.94 6.61
N ARG A 111 -13.73 -14.62 7.79
CA ARG A 111 -14.06 -13.43 8.59
C ARG A 111 -13.88 -12.11 7.83
N PHE A 112 -12.93 -12.08 6.88
CA PHE A 112 -12.57 -10.88 6.12
C PHE A 112 -13.36 -10.73 4.81
N GLY A 113 -14.26 -11.68 4.51
CA GLY A 113 -15.09 -11.64 3.31
C GLY A 113 -14.35 -11.95 2.01
N PHE A 114 -13.28 -12.76 2.07
CA PHE A 114 -12.60 -13.23 0.85
C PHE A 114 -13.30 -14.46 0.24
N PRO A 115 -13.26 -14.61 -1.10
CA PRO A 115 -12.65 -13.69 -2.07
C PRO A 115 -13.50 -12.41 -2.26
N ARG A 116 -12.82 -11.30 -2.53
CA ARG A 116 -13.47 -10.04 -2.94
C ARG A 116 -13.67 -10.08 -4.46
N LEU A 117 -14.68 -9.38 -4.95
CA LEU A 117 -14.83 -9.21 -6.40
C LEU A 117 -13.62 -8.43 -6.94
N PRO A 118 -13.01 -8.87 -8.04
CA PRO A 118 -11.92 -8.14 -8.67
C PRO A 118 -12.42 -6.81 -9.23
N MET A 119 -11.53 -5.83 -9.29
CA MET A 119 -11.73 -4.60 -10.04
C MET A 119 -11.12 -4.78 -11.43
N GLU A 120 -11.81 -4.32 -12.47
CA GLU A 120 -11.33 -4.43 -13.87
C GLU A 120 -10.15 -3.50 -14.17
N LYS A 121 -10.05 -2.38 -13.44
CA LYS A 121 -9.00 -1.37 -13.61
C LYS A 121 -8.65 -0.74 -12.27
N THR A 122 -7.44 -0.19 -12.19
CA THR A 122 -7.00 0.67 -11.10
C THR A 122 -7.82 1.96 -11.09
N ILE A 123 -8.21 2.40 -9.89
CA ILE A 123 -8.99 3.63 -9.66
C ILE A 123 -8.30 4.40 -8.54
N ILE A 124 -8.07 5.69 -8.74
CA ILE A 124 -7.61 6.59 -7.68
C ILE A 124 -8.84 7.02 -6.88
N ALA A 125 -8.84 6.73 -5.59
CA ALA A 125 -9.91 7.18 -4.72
C ALA A 125 -9.75 8.67 -4.45
N SER A 126 -10.77 9.48 -4.77
CA SER A 126 -10.89 10.84 -4.25
C SER A 126 -11.29 10.77 -2.78
N ALA A 127 -10.67 11.59 -1.93
CA ALA A 127 -11.18 11.78 -0.59
C ALA A 127 -12.62 12.31 -0.70
N PRO A 128 -13.58 11.83 0.12
CA PRO A 128 -14.80 12.59 0.30
C PRO A 128 -14.38 13.97 0.82
N TRP A 129 -14.79 15.02 0.13
CA TRP A 129 -14.61 16.39 0.59
C TRP A 129 -15.18 16.47 2.00
N ASN A 130 -14.32 16.68 3.01
CA ASN A 130 -14.78 17.15 4.30
C ASN A 130 -15.02 18.65 4.10
N ASP A 131 -16.27 19.03 3.82
CA ASP A 131 -16.76 20.40 3.99
C ASP A 131 -16.90 20.73 5.49
N ASP A 132 -15.87 20.43 6.29
CA ASP A 132 -15.75 20.97 7.65
C ASP A 132 -14.77 22.15 7.58
N GLU A 133 -15.16 23.18 6.82
CA GLU A 133 -14.77 24.55 7.12
C GLU A 133 -15.40 24.93 8.45
N ASP A 134 -14.72 24.63 9.56
CA ASP A 134 -14.89 25.37 10.81
C ASP A 134 -13.50 25.91 11.20
N ASP A 135 -13.01 26.87 10.40
CA ASP A 135 -12.11 27.90 10.91
C ASP A 135 -12.91 28.72 11.94
N GLU A 136 -13.00 28.23 13.18
CA GLU A 136 -13.32 29.09 14.30
C GLU A 136 -12.13 30.06 14.49
N GLU A 137 -12.22 31.21 13.82
CA GLU A 137 -11.53 32.44 14.18
C GLU A 137 -11.68 32.64 15.70
N LYS A 138 -10.61 32.41 16.44
CA LYS A 138 -10.49 32.93 17.80
C LYS A 138 -10.34 34.45 17.69
N ASP A 139 -11.48 35.13 17.74
CA ASP A 139 -11.58 36.57 17.95
C ASP A 139 -10.84 36.94 19.24
N ASP A 140 -9.66 37.54 19.08
CA ASP A 140 -8.91 38.23 20.14
C ASP A 140 -9.64 39.54 20.50
N GLY A 141 -10.84 39.41 21.04
CA GLY A 141 -11.62 40.47 21.62
C GLY A 141 -11.08 40.84 23.00
N GLN A 142 -10.18 41.83 23.04
CA GLN A 142 -9.86 42.56 24.25
C GLN A 142 -11.13 43.01 24.98
N ASN A 143 -11.31 42.61 26.24
CA ASN A 143 -11.96 43.51 27.18
C ASN A 143 -11.31 43.53 28.57
N LYS A 144 -11.23 44.76 29.07
CA LYS A 144 -10.42 45.22 30.19
C LYS A 144 -11.13 44.97 31.53
N ASN A 145 -10.28 44.80 32.54
CA ASN A 145 -10.34 45.38 33.88
C ASN A 145 -11.15 44.76 35.04
N CYS A 146 -10.42 44.76 36.17
CA CYS A 146 -10.80 45.04 37.55
C CYS A 146 -11.38 43.91 38.42
N GLY A 147 -10.61 43.61 39.49
CA GLY A 147 -11.02 42.83 40.66
C GLY A 147 -9.83 42.16 41.32
#